data_AF-A0A961C8Y6-F1
#
_entry.id   AF-A0A961C8Y6-F1
#
_cell.length_a   1.000
_cell.length_b   1.000
_cell.length_c   1.000
_cell.angle_alpha   90.00
_cell.angle_beta   90.00
_cell.angle_gamma   90.00
#
_symmetry.space_group_name_H-M   'P 1'
#
loop_
_entity.id
_entity.type
_entity.pdbx_description
1 polymer ?
#
loop_
_entity_poly.entity_id
_entity_poly.type
_entity_poly.pdbx_seq_one_letter_code
_entity_poly.pdbx_strand_id
1 'polypeptide(L)'
;MVTVAALAGTGIGLFALRMPMDQLLGSAYGIIGSIKIILLSMAVVLAWQNRNTMALRKDTPTGAEVEQDEVDLETSHRNALDLRRFKATLRVEVVLVSVALLLGTVLAQVSPPGLDPATGGYFGQKLPFGTGKVELTVEPGKRGVNEIHVTALGSDGRLMADIDDLKLELHLPEKDLGPLVPSLQVITRGHSYTFARIPFGGDWKFTVTATVNRFDELSATFDVPIAN
;
A
#
# COMPACT_ATOMS: atom_id res chain seq x y z
N MET A 1 3.72 -0.21 -22.71
CA MET A 1 2.44 -0.93 -22.51
C MET A 1 2.58 -2.15 -21.61
N VAL A 2 3.51 -3.08 -21.92
CA VAL A 2 3.72 -4.29 -21.09
C VAL A 2 4.01 -3.96 -19.62
N THR A 3 4.84 -2.94 -19.35
CA THR A 3 5.18 -2.50 -17.98
C THR A 3 3.99 -1.93 -17.20
N VAL A 4 3.13 -1.12 -17.84
CA VAL A 4 1.95 -0.51 -17.19
C VAL A 4 0.87 -1.56 -16.94
N ALA A 5 0.65 -2.46 -17.90
CA ALA A 5 -0.28 -3.57 -17.75
C ALA A 5 0.18 -4.57 -16.68
N ALA A 6 1.49 -4.84 -16.59
CA ALA A 6 2.05 -5.67 -15.53
C ALA A 6 1.87 -5.03 -14.15
N LEU A 7 2.18 -3.72 -14.00
CA LEU A 7 1.96 -2.98 -12.75
C LEU A 7 0.49 -2.96 -12.32
N ALA A 8 -0.43 -2.76 -13.27
CA ALA A 8 -1.87 -2.81 -13.01
C ALA A 8 -2.31 -4.22 -12.58
N GLY A 9 -1.85 -5.27 -13.28
CA GLY A 9 -2.16 -6.67 -12.95
C GLY A 9 -1.63 -7.09 -11.58
N THR A 10 -0.39 -6.73 -11.23
CA THR A 10 0.19 -7.01 -9.91
C THR A 10 -0.56 -6.25 -8.82
N GLY A 11 -0.94 -4.99 -9.06
CA GLY A 11 -1.71 -4.20 -8.11
C GLY A 11 -3.12 -4.76 -7.85
N ILE A 12 -3.80 -5.22 -8.90
CA ILE A 12 -5.12 -5.87 -8.80
C ILE A 12 -5.02 -7.20 -8.05
N GLY A 13 -4.01 -8.02 -8.35
CA GLY A 13 -3.81 -9.31 -7.69
C GLY A 13 -3.53 -9.19 -6.19
N LEU A 14 -2.64 -8.27 -5.80
CA LEU A 14 -2.34 -8.01 -4.39
C LEU A 14 -3.55 -7.43 -3.64
N PHE A 15 -4.34 -6.56 -4.28
CA PHE A 15 -5.53 -5.98 -3.67
C PHE A 15 -6.64 -7.03 -3.47
N ALA A 16 -6.88 -7.88 -4.46
CA ALA A 16 -7.89 -8.95 -4.39
C ALA A 16 -7.52 -10.06 -3.39
N LEU A 17 -6.22 -10.36 -3.22
CA LEU A 17 -5.76 -11.35 -2.24
C LEU A 17 -5.76 -10.83 -0.80
N ARG A 18 -5.79 -9.51 -0.60
CA ARG A 18 -5.68 -8.89 0.72
C ARG A 18 -7.03 -8.46 1.30
N MET A 19 -8.11 -8.42 0.50
CA MET A 19 -9.36 -7.78 0.91
C MET A 19 -10.61 -8.59 0.54
N PRO A 20 -11.52 -8.88 1.48
CA PRO A 20 -12.83 -9.45 1.18
C PRO A 20 -13.76 -8.38 0.56
N MET A 21 -14.67 -8.80 -0.34
CA MET A 21 -15.45 -7.91 -1.22
C MET A 21 -16.36 -6.92 -0.46
N ASP A 22 -16.73 -7.24 0.78
CA ASP A 22 -17.56 -6.45 1.68
C ASP A 22 -16.83 -5.23 2.28
N GLN A 23 -15.50 -5.26 2.38
CA GLN A 23 -14.70 -4.17 2.97
C GLN A 23 -14.14 -3.18 1.94
N LEU A 24 -14.38 -3.43 0.65
CA LEU A 24 -13.88 -2.63 -0.47
C LEU A 24 -14.35 -1.17 -0.43
N LEU A 25 -15.60 -0.94 -0.03
CA LEU A 25 -16.19 0.39 0.05
C LEU A 25 -16.42 0.86 1.50
N GLY A 26 -16.24 -0.04 2.47
CA GLY A 26 -16.46 0.25 3.90
C GLY A 26 -15.25 0.87 4.61
N SER A 27 -14.07 0.88 3.99
CA SER A 27 -12.83 1.39 4.58
C SER A 27 -12.15 2.44 3.69
N ALA A 28 -11.48 3.41 4.32
CA ALA A 28 -10.69 4.41 3.60
C ALA A 28 -9.59 3.76 2.73
N TYR A 29 -8.96 2.70 3.24
CA TYR A 29 -7.98 1.91 2.49
C TYR A 29 -8.61 1.27 1.24
N GLY A 30 -9.80 0.67 1.36
CA GLY A 30 -10.51 0.03 0.25
C GLY A 30 -10.94 1.01 -0.83
N ILE A 31 -11.46 2.17 -0.42
CA ILE A 31 -11.87 3.25 -1.35
C ILE A 31 -10.65 3.78 -2.11
N ILE A 32 -9.57 4.13 -1.42
CA ILE A 32 -8.35 4.67 -2.05
C ILE A 32 -7.72 3.61 -2.98
N GLY A 33 -7.68 2.35 -2.54
CA GLY A 33 -7.21 1.22 -3.35
C GLY A 33 -8.00 1.05 -4.64
N SER A 34 -9.33 1.11 -4.53
CA SER A 34 -10.25 0.97 -5.65
C SER A 34 -10.13 2.12 -6.65
N ILE A 35 -10.04 3.38 -6.19
CA ILE A 35 -9.81 4.55 -7.05
C ILE A 35 -8.49 4.39 -7.83
N LYS A 36 -7.41 3.96 -7.16
CA LYS A 36 -6.12 3.74 -7.80
C LYS A 36 -6.21 2.70 -8.92
N ILE A 37 -6.90 1.58 -8.69
CA ILE A 37 -7.09 0.53 -9.70
C ILE A 37 -7.88 1.08 -10.89
N ILE A 38 -8.98 1.80 -10.65
CA ILE A 38 -9.80 2.40 -11.71
C ILE A 38 -8.97 3.36 -12.57
N LEU A 39 -8.15 4.23 -11.96
CA LEU A 39 -7.29 5.16 -12.68
C LEU A 39 -6.27 4.44 -13.57
N LEU A 40 -5.64 3.37 -13.07
CA LEU A 40 -4.69 2.58 -13.84
C LEU A 40 -5.37 1.84 -15.00
N SER A 41 -6.54 1.25 -14.77
CA SER A 41 -7.34 0.62 -15.83
C SER A 41 -7.73 1.64 -16.92
N MET A 42 -8.13 2.85 -16.52
CA MET A 42 -8.47 3.91 -17.48
C MET A 42 -7.24 4.36 -18.29
N ALA A 43 -6.08 4.51 -17.66
CA ALA A 43 -4.83 4.81 -18.35
C ALA A 43 -4.47 3.73 -19.38
N VAL A 44 -4.63 2.44 -19.03
CA VAL A 44 -4.39 1.31 -19.96
C VAL A 44 -5.35 1.34 -21.15
N VAL A 45 -6.65 1.58 -20.93
CA VAL A 45 -7.65 1.67 -22.01
C VAL A 45 -7.35 2.85 -22.94
N LEU A 46 -7.02 4.03 -22.39
CA LEU A 46 -6.65 5.20 -23.19
C LEU A 46 -5.40 4.96 -24.02
N ALA A 47 -4.37 4.34 -23.44
CA ALA A 47 -3.16 3.99 -24.16
C ALA A 47 -3.47 3.01 -25.31
N TRP A 48 -4.30 1.99 -25.04
CA TRP A 48 -4.71 1.00 -26.05
C TRP A 48 -5.48 1.64 -27.20
N GLN A 49 -6.46 2.50 -26.91
CA GLN A 49 -7.22 3.23 -27.92
C GLN A 49 -6.31 4.11 -28.78
N ASN A 50 -5.41 4.88 -28.15
CA ASN A 50 -4.47 5.76 -28.85
C ASN A 50 -3.55 4.97 -29.80
N ARG A 51 -3.07 3.80 -29.36
CA ARG A 51 -2.23 2.92 -30.18
C ARG A 51 -2.99 2.35 -31.38
N ASN A 52 -4.23 1.89 -31.19
CA ASN A 52 -5.04 1.33 -32.29
C ASN A 52 -5.39 2.40 -33.32
N THR A 53 -5.69 3.64 -32.91
CA THR A 53 -5.99 4.73 -33.86
C THR A 53 -4.80 5.12 -34.74
N MET A 54 -3.57 4.99 -34.23
CA MET A 54 -2.36 5.28 -35.01
C MET A 54 -1.95 4.13 -35.93
N ALA A 55 -2.24 2.88 -35.56
CA ALA A 55 -1.95 1.73 -36.38
C ALA A 55 -2.78 1.72 -37.68
N LEU A 56 -4.01 2.24 -37.66
CA LEU A 56 -4.88 2.35 -38.84
C LEU A 56 -4.52 3.50 -39.80
N ARG A 57 -3.66 4.45 -39.40
CA ARG A 57 -3.33 5.64 -40.22
C ARG A 57 -2.04 5.50 -41.03
N LYS A 58 -1.39 4.33 -41.00
CA LYS A 58 -0.16 4.07 -41.78
C LYS A 58 -0.41 3.75 -43.25
N ASP A 59 -1.66 3.66 -43.70
CA ASP A 59 -2.00 3.42 -45.10
C ASP A 59 -2.43 4.73 -45.76
N THR A 60 -1.46 5.54 -46.22
CA THR A 60 -1.75 6.57 -47.23
C THR A 60 -1.09 6.13 -48.53
N PRO A 61 -1.85 5.92 -49.63
CA PRO A 61 -1.29 5.43 -50.88
C PRO A 61 -0.30 6.43 -51.47
N THR A 62 0.91 5.95 -51.76
CA THR A 62 1.88 6.61 -52.62
C THR A 62 1.28 6.76 -54.02
N GLY A 63 0.91 7.98 -54.40
CA GLY A 63 0.65 8.32 -55.80
C GLY A 63 -0.47 9.31 -56.03
N ALA A 64 -0.13 10.60 -56.08
CA ALA A 64 -0.62 11.57 -57.06
C ALA A 64 0.06 12.93 -56.79
N GLU A 65 0.83 13.41 -57.75
CA GLU A 65 1.35 14.77 -57.77
C GLU A 65 0.17 15.75 -57.87
N VAL A 66 -0.18 16.40 -56.77
CA VAL A 66 -1.11 17.54 -56.73
C VAL A 66 -0.43 18.62 -55.89
N GLU A 67 -0.29 19.80 -56.49
CA GLU A 67 -0.08 21.14 -55.89
C GLU A 67 0.67 21.18 -54.53
N GLN A 68 2.01 21.08 -54.60
CA GLN A 68 2.89 20.94 -53.43
C GLN A 68 2.76 22.07 -52.38
N ASP A 69 2.54 23.33 -52.77
CA ASP A 69 2.49 24.46 -51.82
C ASP A 69 1.19 24.51 -50.99
N GLU A 70 0.04 24.18 -51.59
CA GLU A 70 -1.26 24.16 -50.89
C GLU A 70 -1.38 22.87 -50.04
N VAL A 71 -0.85 21.75 -50.55
CA VAL A 71 -0.74 20.49 -49.82
C VAL A 71 0.20 20.61 -48.61
N ASP A 72 1.32 21.32 -48.70
CA ASP A 72 2.26 21.49 -47.58
C ASP A 72 1.70 22.35 -46.44
N LEU A 73 0.90 23.37 -46.75
CA LEU A 73 0.22 24.21 -45.76
C LEU A 73 -0.96 23.48 -45.08
N GLU A 74 -1.79 22.77 -45.84
CA GLU A 74 -2.86 21.93 -45.27
C GLU A 74 -2.30 20.78 -44.43
N THR A 75 -1.23 20.14 -44.91
CA THR A 75 -0.55 19.05 -44.19
C THR A 75 0.12 19.57 -42.93
N SER A 76 0.74 20.76 -42.96
CA SER A 76 1.28 21.43 -41.77
C SER A 76 0.20 21.78 -40.74
N HIS A 77 -0.95 22.31 -41.16
CA HIS A 77 -2.06 22.60 -40.26
C HIS A 77 -2.65 21.33 -39.65
N ARG A 78 -2.84 20.27 -40.44
CA ARG A 78 -3.29 18.96 -39.95
C ARG A 78 -2.31 18.35 -38.96
N ASN A 79 -1.02 18.37 -39.27
CA ASN A 79 0.05 17.88 -38.39
C ASN A 79 0.11 18.67 -37.07
N ALA A 80 -0.09 19.99 -37.11
CA ALA A 80 -0.13 20.83 -35.92
C ALA A 80 -1.35 20.51 -35.02
N LEU A 81 -2.51 20.24 -35.61
CA LEU A 81 -3.71 19.82 -34.87
C LEU A 81 -3.55 18.42 -34.27
N ASP A 82 -2.95 17.49 -35.02
CA ASP A 82 -2.67 16.12 -34.57
C ASP A 82 -1.66 16.09 -33.42
N LEU A 83 -0.60 16.90 -33.49
CA LEU A 83 0.37 17.07 -32.40
C LEU A 83 -0.26 17.67 -31.14
N ARG A 84 -1.19 18.64 -31.30
CA ARG A 84 -1.90 19.24 -30.15
C ARG A 84 -2.81 18.24 -29.46
N ARG A 85 -3.58 17.46 -30.24
CA ARG A 85 -4.45 16.40 -29.72
C ARG A 85 -3.64 15.29 -29.06
N PHE A 86 -2.55 14.87 -29.70
CA PHE A 86 -1.63 13.87 -29.15
C PHE A 86 -1.01 14.31 -27.81
N LYS A 87 -0.51 15.55 -27.74
CA LYS A 87 0.03 16.13 -26.49
C LYS A 87 -1.05 16.24 -25.41
N ALA A 88 -2.30 16.55 -25.77
CA ALA A 88 -3.41 16.60 -24.82
C ALA A 88 -3.71 15.20 -24.24
N THR A 89 -3.80 14.17 -25.07
CA THR A 89 -4.04 12.80 -24.62
C THR A 89 -2.90 12.27 -23.76
N LEU A 90 -1.65 12.51 -24.16
CA LEU A 90 -0.47 12.13 -23.35
C LEU A 90 -0.46 12.81 -21.99
N ARG A 91 -0.84 14.09 -21.91
CA ARG A 91 -0.94 14.80 -20.62
C ARG A 91 -1.95 14.13 -19.71
N VAL A 92 -3.11 13.71 -20.24
CA VAL A 92 -4.13 13.01 -19.45
C VAL A 92 -3.59 11.67 -18.94
N GLU A 93 -2.93 10.88 -19.80
CA GLU A 93 -2.34 9.60 -19.40
C GLU A 93 -1.30 9.74 -18.29
N VAL A 94 -0.39 10.71 -18.43
CA VAL A 94 0.62 11.02 -17.40
C VAL A 94 -0.04 11.45 -16.09
N VAL A 95 -1.04 12.33 -16.14
CA VAL A 95 -1.76 12.77 -14.94
C VAL A 95 -2.44 11.60 -14.23
N LEU A 96 -3.12 10.70 -14.97
CA LEU A 96 -3.78 9.54 -14.37
C LEU A 96 -2.79 8.61 -13.67
N VAL A 97 -1.66 8.31 -14.32
CA VAL A 97 -0.61 7.47 -13.74
C VAL A 97 0.04 8.16 -12.53
N SER A 98 0.33 9.45 -12.63
CA SER A 98 0.89 10.22 -11.50
C SER A 98 -0.06 10.23 -10.31
N VAL A 99 -1.35 10.47 -10.51
CA VAL A 99 -2.36 10.43 -9.44
C VAL A 99 -2.44 9.03 -8.83
N ALA A 100 -2.45 7.97 -9.65
CA ALA A 100 -2.47 6.59 -9.15
C ALA A 100 -1.22 6.25 -8.31
N LEU A 101 -0.05 6.75 -8.70
CA LEU A 101 1.19 6.58 -7.93
C LEU A 101 1.13 7.34 -6.59
N LEU A 102 0.63 8.58 -6.60
CA LEU A 102 0.41 9.36 -5.37
C LEU A 102 -0.60 8.68 -4.43
N LEU A 103 -1.70 8.13 -4.93
CA LEU A 103 -2.62 7.34 -4.10
C LEU A 103 -1.92 6.08 -3.54
N GLY A 104 -1.00 5.51 -4.30
CA GLY A 104 -0.14 4.42 -3.82
C GLY A 104 0.73 4.80 -2.63
N THR A 105 1.29 6.02 -2.61
CA THR A 105 2.09 6.48 -1.47
C THR A 105 1.24 6.76 -0.23
N VAL A 106 -0.01 7.21 -0.41
CA VAL A 106 -0.98 7.35 0.69
C VAL A 106 -1.33 5.98 1.27
N LEU A 107 -1.63 4.99 0.43
CA LEU A 107 -1.93 3.62 0.87
C LEU A 107 -0.79 2.97 1.64
N ALA A 108 0.47 3.26 1.29
CA ALA A 108 1.62 2.74 2.02
C ALA A 108 1.71 3.25 3.47
N GLN A 109 0.96 4.30 3.82
CA GLN A 109 0.90 4.86 5.17
C GLN A 109 -0.37 4.47 5.94
N VAL A 110 -1.39 3.93 5.25
CA VAL A 110 -2.64 3.51 5.86
C VAL A 110 -2.62 2.00 6.03
N SER A 111 -2.84 1.54 7.26
CA SER A 111 -2.96 0.10 7.53
C SER A 111 -4.16 -0.50 6.79
N PRO A 112 -4.01 -1.67 6.13
CA PRO A 112 -5.15 -2.38 5.58
C PRO A 112 -6.11 -2.78 6.72
N PRO A 113 -7.43 -2.79 6.48
CA PRO A 113 -8.35 -3.42 7.41
C PRO A 113 -8.04 -4.92 7.39
N GLY A 114 -7.66 -5.48 8.53
CA GLY A 114 -7.19 -6.86 8.55
C GLY A 114 -7.59 -7.62 9.81
N LEU A 115 -8.49 -7.08 10.62
CA LEU A 115 -9.09 -7.85 11.71
C LEU A 115 -10.59 -7.87 11.53
N ASP A 116 -11.09 -9.01 11.06
CA ASP A 116 -12.47 -9.40 11.25
C ASP A 116 -12.59 -9.98 12.68
N PRO A 117 -13.37 -9.36 13.59
CA PRO A 117 -13.59 -9.87 14.94
C PRO A 117 -14.12 -11.30 14.98
N ALA A 118 -14.79 -11.76 13.91
CA ALA A 118 -15.34 -13.11 13.82
C ALA A 118 -14.30 -14.15 13.37
N THR A 119 -13.37 -13.79 12.48
CA THR A 119 -12.52 -14.76 11.78
C THR A 119 -11.02 -14.57 12.04
N GLY A 120 -10.61 -13.40 12.56
CA GLY A 120 -9.24 -12.96 12.71
C GLY A 120 -8.73 -12.26 11.44
N GLY A 121 -7.43 -12.31 11.23
CA GLY A 121 -6.73 -11.81 10.06
C GLY A 121 -5.40 -11.15 10.42
N TYR A 122 -4.89 -10.35 9.49
CA TYR A 122 -3.66 -9.59 9.68
C TYR A 122 -3.92 -8.29 10.46
N PHE A 123 -3.36 -8.16 11.65
CA PHE A 123 -3.18 -6.86 12.28
C PHE A 123 -1.87 -6.23 11.82
N GLY A 124 -1.88 -4.94 11.52
CA GLY A 124 -0.66 -4.17 11.29
C GLY A 124 -0.90 -2.71 11.61
N GLN A 125 -0.24 -2.16 12.62
CA GLN A 125 -0.39 -0.74 12.98
C GLN A 125 0.96 -0.13 13.32
N LYS A 126 1.10 1.17 13.02
CA LYS A 126 2.24 1.99 13.45
C LYS A 126 1.79 3.02 14.46
N LEU A 127 2.51 3.13 15.57
CA LEU A 127 2.30 4.18 16.58
C LEU A 127 3.59 4.99 16.78
N PRO A 128 3.48 6.24 17.27
CA PRO A 128 4.65 7.03 17.65
C PRO A 128 5.52 6.30 18.67
N PHE A 129 6.84 6.40 18.51
CA PHE A 129 7.82 5.77 19.40
C PHE A 129 9.09 6.61 19.41
N GLY A 130 9.23 7.48 20.42
CA GLY A 130 10.27 8.52 20.44
C GLY A 130 10.14 9.49 19.26
N THR A 131 11.23 9.73 18.54
CA THR A 131 11.25 10.56 17.31
C THR A 131 10.77 9.80 16.08
N GLY A 132 10.59 8.49 16.18
CA GLY A 132 10.18 7.60 15.11
C GLY A 132 8.83 6.95 15.38
N LYS A 133 8.69 5.71 14.92
CA LYS A 133 7.48 4.90 15.05
C LYS A 133 7.84 3.47 15.40
N VAL A 134 6.89 2.74 15.99
CA VAL A 134 6.98 1.29 16.13
C VAL A 134 5.80 0.66 15.40
N GLU A 135 6.10 -0.38 14.63
CA GLU A 135 5.14 -1.19 13.89
C GLU A 135 4.93 -2.50 14.64
N LEU A 136 3.66 -2.84 14.90
CA LEU A 136 3.24 -4.11 15.45
C LEU A 136 2.42 -4.83 14.40
N THR A 137 2.78 -6.07 14.08
CA THR A 137 1.96 -6.96 13.24
C THR A 137 1.61 -8.22 14.00
N VAL A 138 0.37 -8.71 13.82
CA VAL A 138 -0.12 -9.93 14.46
C VAL A 138 -0.88 -10.76 13.44
N GLU A 139 -0.53 -12.04 13.29
CA GLU A 139 -1.21 -12.96 12.38
C GLU A 139 -1.29 -14.35 13.03
N PRO A 140 -2.43 -15.07 12.99
CA PRO A 140 -3.69 -14.74 12.32
C PRO A 140 -4.68 -13.90 13.13
N GLY A 141 -4.26 -13.20 14.19
CA GLY A 141 -5.13 -12.28 14.94
C GLY A 141 -6.33 -12.97 15.62
N LYS A 142 -6.14 -14.21 16.09
CA LYS A 142 -7.19 -15.00 16.77
C LYS A 142 -6.63 -15.83 17.91
N ARG A 143 -7.49 -16.36 18.76
CA ARG A 143 -7.12 -17.24 19.85
C ARG A 143 -6.24 -18.39 19.36
N GLY A 144 -5.21 -18.72 20.14
CA GLY A 144 -4.20 -19.70 19.78
C GLY A 144 -2.85 -19.06 19.48
N VAL A 145 -2.04 -19.73 18.67
CA VAL A 145 -0.69 -19.26 18.32
C VAL A 145 -0.80 -18.15 17.29
N ASN A 146 -0.16 -17.01 17.57
CA ASN A 146 -0.01 -15.90 16.65
C ASN A 146 1.48 -15.61 16.47
N GLU A 147 1.87 -15.37 15.24
CA GLU A 147 3.13 -14.73 14.91
C GLU A 147 2.99 -13.23 15.12
N ILE A 148 3.91 -12.66 15.89
CA ILE A 148 3.94 -11.23 16.21
C ILE A 148 5.29 -10.69 15.80
N HIS A 149 5.30 -9.64 14.98
CA HIS A 149 6.51 -8.86 14.70
C HIS A 149 6.41 -7.48 15.35
N VAL A 150 7.54 -7.03 15.87
CA VAL A 150 7.75 -5.69 16.42
C VAL A 150 8.91 -5.05 15.68
N THR A 151 8.65 -3.93 15.01
CA THR A 151 9.65 -3.23 14.19
C THR A 151 9.72 -1.75 14.60
N ALA A 152 10.82 -1.34 15.21
CA ALA A 152 11.10 0.04 15.55
C ALA A 152 11.78 0.76 14.38
N LEU A 153 11.20 1.89 13.97
CA LEU A 153 11.60 2.68 12.81
C LEU A 153 11.95 4.11 13.24
N GLY A 154 13.14 4.58 12.86
CA GLY A 154 13.56 5.96 13.04
C GLY A 154 12.72 6.96 12.22
N SER A 155 12.95 8.25 12.43
CA SER A 155 12.28 9.32 11.69
C SER A 155 12.57 9.29 10.17
N ASP A 156 13.67 8.66 9.77
CA ASP A 156 14.07 8.43 8.39
C ASP A 156 13.45 7.15 7.77
N GLY A 157 12.65 6.41 8.54
CA GLY A 157 12.03 5.16 8.14
C GLY A 157 12.96 3.95 8.14
N ARG A 158 14.20 4.09 8.59
CA ARG A 158 15.14 2.96 8.77
C ARG A 158 14.91 2.30 10.13
N LEU A 159 15.41 1.07 10.30
CA LEU A 159 15.39 0.41 11.61
C LEU A 159 16.17 1.21 12.64
N MET A 160 15.61 1.38 13.84
CA MET A 160 16.30 2.02 14.95
C MET A 160 17.49 1.16 15.39
N ALA A 161 18.69 1.73 15.31
CA ALA A 161 19.95 1.05 15.64
C ALA A 161 20.47 1.40 17.06
N ASP A 162 19.83 2.36 17.71
CA ASP A 162 20.19 2.97 18.97
C ASP A 162 19.29 2.53 20.14
N ILE A 163 18.41 1.56 19.90
CA ILE A 163 17.63 0.91 20.95
C ILE A 163 18.25 -0.43 21.35
N ASP A 164 18.08 -0.76 22.62
CA ASP A 164 18.28 -2.10 23.18
C ASP A 164 17.14 -3.04 22.75
N ASP A 165 17.08 -4.24 23.35
CA ASP A 165 16.11 -5.26 23.01
C ASP A 165 14.67 -4.78 23.22
N LEU A 166 13.87 -4.96 22.17
CA LEU A 166 12.42 -4.77 22.21
C LEU A 166 11.80 -5.75 23.19
N LYS A 167 10.84 -5.26 23.98
CA LYS A 167 9.97 -6.06 24.85
C LYS A 167 8.53 -5.92 24.41
N LEU A 168 7.75 -6.96 24.69
CA LEU A 168 6.33 -7.01 24.39
C LEU A 168 5.58 -7.56 25.59
N GLU A 169 4.52 -6.85 25.99
CA GLU A 169 3.61 -7.26 27.05
C GLU A 169 2.19 -7.28 26.50
N LEU A 170 1.44 -8.35 26.78
CA LEU A 170 0.06 -8.53 26.35
C LEU A 170 -0.85 -8.53 27.57
N HIS A 171 -1.88 -7.69 27.56
CA HIS A 171 -2.85 -7.60 28.63
C HIS A 171 -4.27 -7.64 28.04
N LEU A 172 -5.18 -8.41 28.66
CA LEU A 172 -6.60 -8.44 28.33
C LEU A 172 -7.39 -7.82 29.49
N PRO A 173 -7.73 -6.51 29.40
CA PRO A 173 -8.40 -5.80 30.48
C PRO A 173 -9.74 -6.40 30.89
N GLU A 174 -10.52 -6.90 29.93
CA GLU A 174 -11.85 -7.48 30.17
C GLU A 174 -11.81 -8.68 31.13
N LYS A 175 -10.68 -9.39 31.18
CA LYS A 175 -10.50 -10.59 32.02
C LYS A 175 -9.44 -10.42 33.09
N ASP A 176 -8.93 -9.21 33.29
CA ASP A 176 -7.80 -8.92 34.20
C ASP A 176 -6.63 -9.90 33.99
N LEU A 177 -6.34 -10.21 32.72
CA LEU A 177 -5.34 -11.20 32.36
C LEU A 177 -4.09 -10.53 31.82
N GLY A 178 -2.98 -10.74 32.51
CA GLY A 178 -1.65 -10.32 32.07
C GLY A 178 -0.84 -9.66 33.19
N PRO A 179 0.34 -9.10 32.87
CA PRO A 179 0.93 -9.12 31.52
C PRO A 179 1.44 -10.51 31.14
N LEU A 180 1.06 -10.99 29.95
CA LEU A 180 1.77 -12.08 29.29
C LEU A 180 3.00 -11.47 28.63
N VAL A 181 4.19 -11.97 28.96
CA VAL A 181 5.46 -11.44 28.45
C VAL A 181 6.10 -12.47 27.52
N PRO A 182 5.69 -12.54 26.24
CA PRO A 182 6.30 -13.45 25.29
C PRO A 182 7.78 -13.07 25.05
N SER A 183 8.65 -14.06 24.98
CA SER A 183 10.05 -13.84 24.64
C SER A 183 10.17 -13.47 23.16
N LEU A 184 10.65 -12.26 22.89
CA LEU A 184 10.98 -11.81 21.55
C LEU A 184 12.33 -12.40 21.11
N GLN A 185 12.39 -12.86 19.86
CA GLN A 185 13.61 -13.25 19.18
C GLN A 185 14.03 -12.11 18.25
N VAL A 186 15.28 -11.68 18.38
CA VAL A 186 15.84 -10.60 17.56
C VAL A 186 16.19 -11.14 16.18
N ILE A 187 15.61 -10.57 15.12
CA ILE A 187 16.01 -10.82 13.72
C ILE A 187 17.16 -9.88 13.39
N THR A 188 16.97 -8.60 13.68
CA THR A 188 17.99 -7.57 13.60
C THR A 188 17.69 -6.50 14.63
N ARG A 189 18.65 -5.60 14.91
CA ARG A 189 18.39 -4.53 15.87
C ARG A 189 17.21 -3.66 15.38
N GLY A 190 16.23 -3.46 16.26
CA GLY A 190 14.98 -2.79 15.92
C GLY A 190 13.95 -3.65 15.19
N HIS A 191 14.19 -4.95 14.98
CA HIS A 191 13.20 -5.88 14.43
C HIS A 191 13.26 -7.23 15.15
N SER A 192 12.20 -7.52 15.91
CA SER A 192 12.05 -8.76 16.65
C SER A 192 10.73 -9.43 16.34
N TYR A 193 10.63 -10.72 16.62
CA TYR A 193 9.41 -11.50 16.41
C TYR A 193 9.22 -12.55 17.50
N THR A 194 8.00 -13.08 17.64
CA THR A 194 7.70 -14.20 18.54
C THR A 194 6.46 -14.96 18.07
N PHE A 195 6.36 -16.22 18.48
CA PHE A 195 5.12 -16.98 18.41
C PHE A 195 4.47 -17.00 19.79
N ALA A 196 3.45 -16.15 19.99
CA ALA A 196 2.75 -16.06 21.25
C ALA A 196 1.42 -16.83 21.19
N ARG A 197 1.15 -17.63 22.22
CA ARG A 197 -0.17 -18.23 22.39
C ARG A 197 -1.09 -17.29 23.16
N ILE A 198 -2.10 -16.76 22.49
CA ILE A 198 -3.13 -15.90 23.07
C ILE A 198 -4.32 -16.77 23.51
N PRO A 199 -4.67 -16.82 24.80
CA PRO A 199 -5.62 -17.80 25.34
C PRO A 199 -7.09 -17.48 25.07
N PHE A 200 -7.43 -16.21 24.81
CA PHE A 200 -8.81 -15.75 24.64
C PHE A 200 -8.92 -14.74 23.50
N GLY A 201 -10.06 -14.74 22.80
CA GLY A 201 -10.45 -13.60 21.98
C GLY A 201 -10.88 -12.41 22.84
N GLY A 202 -10.94 -11.22 22.25
CA GLY A 202 -11.26 -9.94 22.89
C GLY A 202 -10.34 -8.81 22.45
N ASP A 203 -10.50 -7.64 23.07
CA ASP A 203 -9.67 -6.46 22.79
C ASP A 203 -8.45 -6.45 23.72
N TRP A 204 -7.29 -6.81 23.17
CA TRP A 204 -6.04 -6.89 23.91
C TRP A 204 -5.24 -5.59 23.81
N LYS A 205 -4.54 -5.24 24.89
CA LYS A 205 -3.53 -4.20 24.93
C LYS A 205 -2.15 -4.84 24.73
N PHE A 206 -1.47 -4.48 23.65
CA PHE A 206 -0.10 -4.91 23.38
C PHE A 206 0.81 -3.72 23.64
N THR A 207 1.62 -3.79 24.68
CA THR A 207 2.58 -2.74 25.03
C THR A 207 3.96 -3.14 24.55
N VAL A 208 4.54 -2.33 23.68
CA VAL A 208 5.92 -2.47 23.22
C VAL A 208 6.78 -1.47 23.99
N THR A 209 7.90 -1.94 24.54
CA THR A 209 8.91 -1.07 25.14
C THR A 209 10.29 -1.32 24.56
N ALA A 210 11.13 -0.28 24.57
CA ALA A 210 12.53 -0.37 24.22
C ALA A 210 13.34 0.62 25.05
N THR A 211 14.45 0.17 25.61
CA THR A 211 15.40 1.05 26.29
C THR A 211 16.30 1.71 25.25
N VAL A 212 16.47 3.03 25.29
CA VAL A 212 17.38 3.77 24.38
C VAL A 212 18.73 3.98 25.06
N ASN A 213 18.70 4.28 26.34
CA ASN A 213 19.87 4.40 27.19
C ASN A 213 19.46 4.12 28.65
N ARG A 214 20.41 4.17 29.59
CA ARG A 214 20.17 3.88 31.01
C ARG A 214 19.09 4.74 31.71
N PHE A 215 18.60 5.80 31.07
CA PHE A 215 17.62 6.73 31.62
C PHE A 215 16.33 6.81 30.81
N ASP A 216 16.37 6.47 29.52
CA ASP A 216 15.27 6.68 28.60
C ASP A 216 14.69 5.35 28.09
N GLU A 217 13.38 5.20 28.27
CA GLU A 217 12.58 4.10 27.72
C GLU A 217 11.50 4.67 26.79
N LEU A 218 11.34 4.04 25.64
CA LEU A 218 10.25 4.28 24.71
C LEU A 218 9.14 3.28 24.96
N SER A 219 7.89 3.72 24.86
CA SER A 219 6.72 2.88 25.06
C SER A 219 5.61 3.25 24.07
N ALA A 220 4.92 2.23 23.54
CA ALA A 220 3.70 2.39 22.77
C ALA A 220 2.74 1.25 23.07
N THR A 221 1.45 1.57 23.19
CA THR A 221 0.39 0.58 23.46
C THR A 221 -0.59 0.52 22.30
N PHE A 222 -0.79 -0.69 21.77
CA PHE A 222 -1.69 -1.00 20.68
C PHE A 222 -2.98 -1.62 21.20
N ASP A 223 -4.10 -1.24 20.59
CA ASP A 223 -5.38 -1.92 20.73
C ASP A 223 -5.49 -2.99 19.63
N VAL A 224 -5.39 -4.26 20.03
CA VAL A 224 -5.35 -5.41 19.13
C VAL A 224 -6.58 -6.28 19.39
N PRO A 225 -7.63 -6.21 18.53
CA PRO A 225 -8.73 -7.15 18.62
C PRO A 225 -8.23 -8.55 18.23
N ILE A 226 -8.67 -9.57 18.96
CA ILE A 226 -8.33 -10.98 18.73
C ILE A 226 -9.62 -11.77 18.59
N ALA A 227 -9.81 -12.45 17.46
CA ALA A 227 -10.98 -13.31 17.25
C ALA A 227 -10.94 -14.60 18.09
N ASN A 228 -12.08 -15.28 18.21
CA ASN A 228 -12.24 -16.50 19.04
C ASN A 228 -11.68 -17.80 18.42
#